data_AF-A0A9P0MK24-F1
#
_entry.id   AF-A0A9P0MK24-F1
#
_cell.length_a   1.000
_cell.length_b   1.000
_cell.length_c   1.000
_cell.angle_alpha   90.00
_cell.angle_beta   90.00
_cell.angle_gamma   90.00
#
_symmetry.space_group_name_H-M   'P 1'
#
loop_
_entity.id
_entity.type
_entity.pdbx_description
1 polymer ?
#
loop_
_entity_poly.entity_id
_entity_poly.type
_entity_poly.pdbx_seq_one_letter_code
_entity_poly.pdbx_strand_id
1 'polypeptide(L)'
;MLVSGYTAVGIHAGLVCTVAKKKKYCCEGCGRNYSYLGGLREHQKYICGKSPQFKCPYCDHMVKLKQNLNKHIAHKHLGLFTDSIINPIH
;
A
#
# COMPACT_ATOMS: atom_id res chain seq x y z
N MET A 1 -30.89 -3.28 22.28
CA MET A 1 -30.01 -2.74 21.22
C MET A 1 -28.89 -1.96 21.91
N LEU A 2 -27.96 -2.66 22.57
CA LEU A 2 -26.98 -2.03 23.47
C LEU A 2 -25.59 -2.16 22.82
N VAL A 3 -25.12 -1.06 22.22
CA VAL A 3 -24.15 -0.06 22.72
C VAL A 3 -22.70 -0.50 22.59
N SER A 4 -21.98 0.17 21.70
CA SER A 4 -20.53 0.42 21.73
C SER A 4 -20.35 1.71 20.92
N GLY A 5 -20.14 2.90 21.48
CA GLY A 5 -19.25 3.21 22.59
C GLY A 5 -17.83 3.45 22.09
N TYR A 6 -17.64 4.22 21.00
CA TYR A 6 -16.30 4.58 20.50
C TYR A 6 -15.81 5.84 21.22
N THR A 7 -15.17 5.63 22.37
CA THR A 7 -14.39 6.66 23.04
C THR A 7 -13.16 6.98 22.18
N ALA A 8 -13.13 8.19 21.63
CA ALA A 8 -11.94 8.77 21.03
C ALA A 8 -10.99 9.26 22.13
N VAL A 9 -9.88 8.56 22.37
CA VAL A 9 -8.55 9.05 22.81
C VAL A 9 -7.57 7.87 22.75
N GLY A 10 -6.42 8.02 22.06
CA GLY A 10 -5.23 7.19 22.28
C GLY A 10 -4.72 6.39 21.07
N ILE A 11 -3.57 6.82 20.54
CA ILE A 11 -2.54 6.05 19.80
C ILE A 11 -3.05 4.74 19.15
N HIS A 12 -3.48 4.79 17.89
CA HIS A 12 -3.99 3.62 17.17
C HIS A 12 -2.92 2.54 17.02
N ALA A 13 -2.91 1.57 17.94
CA ALA A 13 -2.21 0.30 17.79
C ALA A 13 -2.82 -0.44 16.59
N GLY A 14 -1.98 -0.81 15.63
CA GLY A 14 -2.44 -1.29 14.32
C GLY A 14 -3.43 -2.44 14.40
N LEU A 15 -4.56 -2.27 13.70
CA LEU A 15 -5.63 -3.24 13.63
C LEU A 15 -5.12 -4.55 13.01
N VAL A 16 -5.16 -5.62 13.81
CA VAL A 16 -4.88 -6.98 13.38
C VAL A 16 -6.19 -7.64 12.99
N CYS A 17 -6.25 -8.22 11.80
CA CYS A 17 -7.35 -9.06 11.33
C CYS A 17 -6.82 -10.44 10.92
N THR A 18 -7.59 -11.49 11.17
CA THR A 18 -7.27 -12.87 10.80
C THR A 18 -8.01 -13.24 9.52
N VAL A 19 -7.35 -13.08 8.37
CA VAL A 19 -7.88 -13.52 7.07
C VAL A 19 -7.23 -14.86 6.72
N ALA A 20 -8.00 -15.95 6.82
CA ALA A 20 -7.61 -17.34 6.53
C ALA A 20 -6.33 -17.82 7.25
N LYS A 21 -6.45 -18.33 8.48
CA LYS A 21 -5.37 -18.88 9.36
C LYS A 21 -4.08 -18.04 9.50
N LYS A 22 -3.97 -16.86 8.88
CA LYS A 22 -2.81 -15.96 8.90
C LYS A 22 -3.20 -14.62 9.50
N LYS A 23 -2.40 -14.16 10.46
CA LYS A 23 -2.51 -12.85 11.09
C LYS A 23 -2.08 -11.77 10.08
N LYS A 24 -2.95 -10.81 9.78
CA LYS A 24 -2.70 -9.69 8.88
C LYS A 24 -3.08 -8.35 9.52
N TYR A 25 -2.63 -7.27 8.93
CA TYR A 25 -2.92 -5.90 9.34
C TYR A 25 -3.85 -5.25 8.33
N CYS A 26 -5.00 -4.74 8.75
CA CYS A 26 -6.02 -4.23 7.84
C CYS A 26 -6.23 -2.72 7.98
N CYS A 27 -6.48 -2.06 6.85
CA CYS A 27 -6.86 -0.65 6.82
C CYS A 27 -8.38 -0.51 6.96
N GLU A 28 -8.84 0.21 7.98
CA GLU A 28 -10.28 0.45 8.20
C GLU A 28 -10.91 1.31 7.11
N GLY A 29 -10.16 2.26 6.54
CA GLY A 29 -10.68 3.18 5.53
C GLY A 29 -10.87 2.57 4.14
N CYS A 30 -10.28 1.42 3.83
CA CYS A 30 -10.42 0.80 2.52
C CYS A 30 -10.39 -0.74 2.48
N GLY A 31 -10.27 -1.41 3.63
CA GLY A 31 -10.29 -2.86 3.76
C GLY A 31 -9.04 -3.62 3.28
N ARG A 32 -7.99 -2.93 2.80
CA ARG A 32 -6.76 -3.60 2.35
C ARG A 32 -6.01 -4.26 3.49
N ASN A 33 -5.48 -5.46 3.24
CA ASN A 33 -4.67 -6.23 4.18
C ASN A 33 -3.19 -6.21 3.83
N TYR A 34 -2.36 -6.25 4.87
CA TYR A 34 -0.90 -6.19 4.82
C TYR A 34 -0.32 -7.28 5.71
N SER A 35 0.79 -7.89 5.30
CA SER A 35 1.47 -8.92 6.10
C SER A 35 2.22 -8.33 7.31
N TYR A 36 2.55 -7.03 7.27
CA TYR A 36 3.33 -6.34 8.28
C TYR A 36 2.73 -4.97 8.62
N LEU A 37 2.85 -4.59 9.90
CA LEU A 37 2.30 -3.34 10.43
C LEU A 37 2.87 -2.10 9.74
N GLY A 38 4.18 -2.11 9.43
CA GLY A 38 4.82 -0.99 8.73
C GLY A 38 4.16 -0.66 7.39
N GLY A 39 3.73 -1.69 6.64
CA GLY A 39 3.08 -1.53 5.34
C GLY A 39 1.67 -0.96 5.47
N LEU A 40 0.94 -1.36 6.51
CA LEU A 40 -0.33 -0.74 6.86
C LEU A 40 -0.15 0.75 7.19
N ARG A 41 0.85 1.11 8.01
CA ARG A 41 1.12 2.50 8.40
C ARG A 41 1.49 3.37 7.20
N GLU A 42 2.38 2.89 6.32
CA GLU A 42 2.75 3.60 5.09
C GLU A 42 1.54 3.78 4.18
N HIS A 43 0.74 2.73 4.01
CA HIS A 43 -0.49 2.79 3.25
C HIS A 43 -1.45 3.84 3.81
N GLN A 44 -1.72 3.84 5.12
CA GLN A 44 -2.61 4.83 5.73
C GLN A 44 -2.09 6.26 5.54
N LYS A 45 -0.78 6.48 5.68
CA LYS A 45 -0.16 7.81 5.59
C LYS A 45 -0.13 8.36 4.15
N TYR A 46 0.13 7.52 3.16
CA TYR A 46 0.45 8.00 1.81
C TYR A 46 -0.49 7.52 0.71
N ILE A 47 -1.32 6.49 0.95
CA ILE A 47 -2.07 5.81 -0.13
C ILE A 47 -3.58 5.81 0.14
N CYS A 48 -3.99 5.55 1.39
CA CYS A 48 -5.39 5.46 1.78
C CYS A 48 -6.07 6.80 1.55
N GLY A 49 -7.23 6.79 0.88
CA GLY A 49 -7.98 8.01 0.53
C GLY A 49 -7.31 8.93 -0.49
N LYS A 50 -6.07 8.65 -0.94
CA LYS A 50 -5.40 9.50 -1.94
C LYS A 50 -5.68 9.03 -3.37
N SER A 51 -5.93 9.97 -4.26
CA SER A 51 -6.05 9.71 -5.69
C SER A 51 -4.67 9.44 -6.32
N PRO A 52 -4.60 8.65 -7.40
CA PRO A 52 -3.35 8.49 -8.13
C PRO A 52 -2.91 9.84 -8.68
N GLN A 53 -1.69 10.25 -8.32
CA GLN A 53 -1.17 11.58 -8.64
C GLN A 53 -0.02 11.53 -9.66
N PHE A 54 0.52 10.35 -9.93
CA PHE A 54 1.66 10.16 -10.83
C PHE A 54 1.20 9.46 -12.11
N LYS A 55 1.18 10.19 -13.23
CA LYS A 55 0.86 9.66 -14.56
C LYS A 55 2.11 9.08 -15.23
N CYS A 56 1.97 7.95 -15.92
CA CYS A 56 3.01 7.43 -16.78
C CYS A 56 3.20 8.31 -18.02
N PRO A 57 4.44 8.63 -18.42
CA PRO A 57 4.70 9.40 -19.64
C PRO A 57 4.45 8.59 -20.92
N TYR A 58 4.40 7.26 -20.85
CA TYR A 58 4.28 6.37 -22.01
C TYR A 58 2.88 5.75 -22.17
N CYS A 59 2.00 5.87 -21.18
CA CYS A 59 0.62 5.36 -21.23
C CYS A 59 -0.31 6.10 -20.25
N ASP A 60 -1.61 5.82 -20.29
CA ASP A 60 -2.60 6.44 -19.40
C ASP A 60 -2.66 5.83 -17.99
N HIS A 61 -1.70 4.98 -17.62
CA HIS A 61 -1.64 4.42 -16.28
C HIS A 61 -1.26 5.49 -15.24
N MET A 62 -1.99 5.52 -14.13
CA MET A 62 -1.73 6.43 -13.01
C MET A 62 -1.56 5.66 -11.71
N VAL A 63 -0.59 6.08 -10.90
CA VAL A 63 -0.28 5.45 -9.60
C VAL A 63 -0.22 6.48 -8.48
N LYS A 64 -0.36 5.98 -7.25
CA LYS A 64 -0.36 6.80 -6.03
C LYS A 64 1.04 7.12 -5.48
N LEU A 65 2.05 6.33 -5.85
CA LEU A 65 3.43 6.47 -5.37
C LEU A 65 4.44 6.47 -6.51
N LYS A 66 5.46 7.33 -6.39
CA LYS A 66 6.55 7.45 -7.38
C LYS A 66 7.34 6.15 -7.58
N GLN A 67 7.63 5.40 -6.50
CA GLN A 67 8.33 4.12 -6.59
C GLN A 67 7.56 3.08 -7.43
N ASN A 68 6.23 3.09 -7.35
CA ASN A 68 5.40 2.22 -8.16
C ASN A 68 5.40 2.66 -9.62
N LEU A 69 5.51 3.97 -9.89
CA LEU A 69 5.63 4.48 -11.26
C LEU A 69 6.93 4.02 -11.91
N ASN A 70 8.06 4.15 -11.20
CA ASN A 70 9.36 3.71 -11.71
C ASN A 70 9.36 2.21 -12.03
N LYS A 71 8.80 1.39 -11.14
CA LYS A 71 8.61 -0.05 -11.38
C LYS A 71 7.72 -0.30 -12.59
N HIS A 72 6.60 0.41 -12.71
CA HIS A 72 5.72 0.31 -13.87
C HIS A 72 6.46 0.63 -15.18
N ILE A 73 7.19 1.75 -15.24
CA ILE A 73 7.96 2.15 -16.42
C ILE A 73 9.03 1.11 -16.76
N ALA A 74 9.80 0.69 -15.77
CA ALA A 74 10.85 -0.32 -15.95
C ALA A 74 10.26 -1.61 -16.56
N HIS A 75 9.17 -2.14 -15.99
CA HIS A 75 8.62 -3.43 -16.41
C HIS A 75 7.77 -3.36 -17.68
N LYS A 76 7.03 -2.26 -17.90
CA LYS A 76 6.03 -2.16 -18.98
C LYS A 76 6.52 -1.41 -20.21
N HIS A 77 7.56 -0.58 -20.08
CA HIS A 77 8.05 0.25 -21.17
C HIS A 77 9.54 0.04 -21.47
N LEU A 78 10.34 -0.33 -20.48
CA LEU A 78 11.78 -0.56 -20.67
C LEU A 78 12.17 -2.05 -20.73
N GLY A 79 11.25 -2.96 -20.42
CA GLY A 79 11.53 -4.40 -20.34
C GLY A 79 12.53 -4.77 -19.23
N LEU A 80 12.79 -3.86 -18.29
CA LEU A 80 13.69 -4.05 -17.17
C LEU A 80 12.94 -4.73 -16.02
N PHE A 81 13.10 -6.04 -15.92
CA PHE A 81 12.56 -6.84 -14.84
C PHE A 81 13.36 -6.62 -13.56
N THR A 82 12.90 -5.68 -12.72
CA THR A 82 13.44 -5.48 -11.37
C THR A 82 12.74 -6.41 -10.37
N ASP A 83 12.81 -7.72 -10.58
CA ASP A 83 12.49 -8.67 -9.50
C ASP A 83 13.78 -8.96 -8.72
N SER A 84 13.96 -8.19 -7.65
CA SER A 84 14.74 -8.41 -6.42
C SER A 84 15.89 -9.43 -6.34
N ILE A 85 16.65 -9.75 -7.39
CA ILE A 85 17.94 -10.47 -7.29
C ILE A 85 19.01 -9.73 -8.11
N ILE A 86 19.74 -8.88 -7.38
CA ILE A 86 21.10 -8.37 -7.63
C ILE A 86 21.41 -7.60 -8.93
N ASN A 87 21.98 -6.41 -8.63
CA ASN A 87 22.85 -5.51 -9.36
C ASN A 87 22.28 -4.47 -10.35
N PRO A 88 22.63 -3.18 -10.13
CA PRO A 88 22.62 -2.21 -11.21
C PRO A 88 23.72 -2.60 -12.19
N ILE A 89 23.36 -2.76 -13.46
CA ILE A 89 24.36 -2.83 -14.52
C ILE A 89 24.33 -1.45 -15.17
N HIS A 90 25.48 -0.78 -15.05
CA HIS A 90 25.89 0.38 -15.83
C HIS A 90 25.60 0.16 -17.32
#